data_AF-F9WFE1-F1
#
_entry.id   AF-F9WFE1-F1
#
_cell.length_a   1.000
_cell.length_b   1.000
_cell.length_c   1.000
_cell.angle_alpha   90.00
_cell.angle_beta   90.00
_cell.angle_gamma   90.00
#
_symmetry.space_group_name_H-M   'P 1'
#
loop_
_entity.id
_entity.type
_entity.pdbx_description
1 polymer ?
#
loop_
_entity_poly.entity_id
_entity_poly.type
_entity_poly.pdbx_seq_one_letter_code
_entity_poly.pdbx_strand_id
1 'polypeptide(L)'
;MDSLNKQLNCILGFQHGNFADDLTIVCTSADLSAIQQTIQHGFDCIMRWSEDHYMEVSAEKTGYTLFAARETNLLSLKVGEAVLKKVRTPKLLGLTMQPHKGLSKHVEGAKAVADARLLQLRAVVSPEWGPEREKLRAFYRALVQAKVCYGMASWWFVISAV
;
A
#
# COMPACT_ATOMS: atom_id res chain seq x y z
N MET A 1 3.90 16.28 12.99
CA MET A 1 3.54 14.84 12.93
C MET A 1 3.14 14.27 14.28
N ASP A 2 3.92 14.40 15.35
CA ASP A 2 3.54 13.85 16.67
C ASP A 2 2.21 14.40 17.22
N SER A 3 1.92 15.67 16.95
CA SER A 3 0.64 16.31 17.29
C SER A 3 -0.54 15.70 16.53
N LEU A 4 -0.38 15.46 15.22
CA LEU A 4 -1.40 14.81 14.39
C LEU A 4 -1.66 13.39 14.89
N ASN A 5 -0.60 12.62 15.15
CA ASN A 5 -0.72 11.26 15.67
C ASN A 5 -1.53 11.22 16.98
N LYS A 6 -1.30 12.19 17.89
CA LYS A 6 -2.08 12.30 19.13
C LYS A 6 -3.56 12.56 18.85
N GLN A 7 -3.88 13.49 17.94
CA GLN A 7 -5.27 13.79 17.57
C GLN A 7 -5.97 12.57 16.95
N LEU A 8 -5.30 11.87 16.03
CA LEU A 8 -5.86 10.69 15.36
C LEU A 8 -6.05 9.51 16.32
N ASN A 9 -5.15 9.34 17.29
CA ASN A 9 -5.27 8.29 18.31
C ASN A 9 -6.48 8.48 19.25
N CYS A 10 -7.09 9.67 19.27
CA CYS A 10 -8.32 9.92 20.03
C CYS A 10 -9.59 9.45 19.30
N ILE A 11 -9.50 9.09 18.02
CA ILE A 11 -10.64 8.62 17.23
C ILE A 11 -10.80 7.10 17.43
N LEU A 12 -11.91 6.68 18.03
CA LEU A 12 -12.16 5.28 18.32
C LEU A 12 -12.30 4.45 17.02
N GLY A 13 -11.62 3.29 16.96
CA GLY A 13 -11.68 2.41 15.79
C GLY A 13 -10.94 2.94 14.55
N PHE A 14 -10.20 4.04 14.70
CA PHE A 14 -9.36 4.65 13.68
C PHE A 14 -7.90 4.29 13.93
N GLN A 15 -7.29 3.60 12.98
CA GLN A 15 -5.88 3.26 12.97
C GLN A 15 -5.19 4.05 11.87
N HIS A 16 -3.94 4.41 12.09
CA HIS A 16 -3.14 5.10 11.08
C HIS A 16 -1.69 4.64 11.12
N GLY A 17 -1.00 4.85 10.00
CA GLY A 17 0.42 4.60 9.84
C GLY A 17 1.02 5.65 8.91
N ASN A 18 2.19 6.16 9.27
CA ASN A 18 2.90 7.20 8.52
C ASN A 18 4.25 6.68 8.04
N PHE A 19 4.60 6.97 6.80
CA PHE A 19 5.92 6.75 6.26
C PHE A 19 6.28 7.89 5.30
N ALA A 20 7.30 8.69 5.65
CA ALA A 20 7.62 9.92 4.93
C ALA A 20 6.37 10.82 4.78
N ASP A 21 5.96 11.12 3.56
CA ASP A 21 4.77 11.88 3.20
C ASP A 21 3.49 11.02 3.06
N ASP A 22 3.62 9.69 3.02
CA ASP A 22 2.48 8.78 2.90
C ASP A 22 1.81 8.57 4.28
N LEU A 23 0.56 8.99 4.40
CA LEU A 23 -0.34 8.67 5.53
C LEU A 23 -1.36 7.61 5.09
N THR A 24 -1.41 6.51 5.84
CA THR A 24 -2.38 5.43 5.66
C THR A 24 -3.36 5.40 6.82
N ILE A 25 -4.65 5.27 6.50
CA ILE A 25 -5.74 5.23 7.46
C ILE A 25 -6.47 3.89 7.31
N VAL A 26 -6.81 3.26 8.43
CA VAL A 26 -7.54 2.00 8.48
C VAL A 26 -8.65 2.13 9.52
N CYS A 27 -9.85 1.71 9.16
CA CYS A 27 -10.98 1.61 10.07
C CYS A 27 -11.67 0.25 9.85
N THR A 28 -12.07 -0.41 10.94
CA THR A 28 -12.77 -1.70 10.90
C THR A 28 -14.06 -1.60 11.70
N SER A 29 -15.17 -1.94 11.07
CA SER A 29 -16.49 -2.05 11.72
C SER A 29 -17.38 -2.97 10.88
N ALA A 30 -18.43 -3.51 11.52
CA ALA A 30 -19.48 -4.25 10.83
C ALA A 30 -20.49 -3.32 10.12
N ASP A 31 -20.50 -2.03 10.46
CA ASP A 31 -21.39 -1.03 9.87
C ASP A 31 -20.63 -0.09 8.92
N LEU A 32 -21.08 -0.03 7.66
CA LEU A 32 -20.54 0.86 6.63
C LEU A 32 -20.74 2.33 6.96
N SER A 33 -21.86 2.69 7.61
CA SER A 33 -22.12 4.08 8.01
C SER A 33 -21.11 4.53 9.06
N ALA A 34 -20.87 3.69 10.08
CA ALA A 34 -19.82 3.93 11.08
C ALA A 34 -18.42 4.05 10.44
N ILE A 35 -18.07 3.23 9.45
CA ILE A 35 -16.79 3.34 8.72
C ILE A 35 -16.71 4.70 8.04
N GLN A 36 -17.74 5.11 7.30
CA GLN A 36 -17.75 6.38 6.57
C GLN A 36 -17.58 7.56 7.52
N GLN A 37 -18.36 7.60 8.60
CA GLN A 37 -18.31 8.68 9.59
C GLN A 37 -16.93 8.75 10.26
N THR A 38 -16.37 7.61 10.66
CA THR A 38 -15.07 7.53 11.35
C THR A 38 -13.93 7.96 10.43
N ILE A 39 -13.90 7.48 9.19
CA ILE A 39 -12.88 7.86 8.21
C ILE A 39 -13.02 9.34 7.84
N GLN A 40 -14.24 9.84 7.62
CA GLN A 40 -14.47 11.25 7.28
C GLN A 40 -14.02 12.16 8.43
N HIS A 41 -14.37 11.85 9.67
CA HIS A 41 -13.89 12.60 10.84
C HIS A 41 -12.35 12.62 10.93
N GLY A 42 -11.70 11.50 10.62
CA GLY A 42 -10.25 11.43 10.52
C GLY A 42 -9.68 12.34 9.43
N PHE A 43 -10.27 12.32 8.23
CA PHE A 43 -9.88 13.25 7.16
C PHE A 43 -10.07 14.72 7.57
N ASP A 44 -11.17 15.06 8.21
CA ASP A 44 -11.43 16.43 8.66
C ASP A 44 -10.40 16.89 9.70
N CYS A 45 -9.91 15.99 10.56
CA CYS A 45 -8.79 16.25 11.47
C CYS A 45 -7.47 16.45 10.72
N ILE A 46 -7.17 15.60 9.73
CA ILE A 46 -5.96 15.68 8.91
C ILE A 46 -5.93 16.98 8.13
N MET A 47 -7.05 17.36 7.49
CA MET A 47 -7.16 18.59 6.71
C MET A 47 -6.89 19.82 7.57
N ARG A 48 -7.59 19.94 8.72
CA ARG A 48 -7.36 21.03 9.66
C ARG A 48 -5.91 21.11 10.13
N TRP A 49 -5.34 19.97 10.54
CA TRP A 49 -3.94 19.94 10.96
C TRP A 49 -2.98 20.32 9.83
N SER A 50 -3.27 19.90 8.60
CA SER A 50 -2.45 20.22 7.43
C SER A 50 -2.49 21.72 7.11
N GLU A 51 -3.67 22.33 7.17
CA GLU A 51 -3.84 23.78 7.03
C GLU A 51 -3.04 24.55 8.09
N ASP A 52 -3.12 24.13 9.36
CA ASP A 52 -2.38 24.75 10.47
C ASP A 52 -0.84 24.64 10.30
N HIS A 53 -0.38 23.65 9.53
CA HIS A 53 1.05 23.37 9.31
C HIS A 53 1.51 23.70 7.89
N TYR A 54 0.69 24.42 7.11
CA TYR A 54 1.00 24.84 5.73
C TYR A 54 1.35 23.66 4.81
N MET A 55 0.68 22.52 5.00
CA MET A 55 0.79 21.32 4.18
C MET A 55 -0.46 21.16 3.31
N GLU A 56 -0.27 20.65 2.09
CA GLU A 56 -1.36 20.39 1.16
C GLU A 56 -1.61 18.89 1.01
N VAL A 57 -2.86 18.48 1.22
CA VAL A 57 -3.28 17.09 1.02
C VAL A 57 -3.72 16.88 -0.42
N SER A 58 -3.01 16.00 -1.12
CA SER A 58 -3.27 15.71 -2.54
C SER A 58 -4.46 14.77 -2.75
N ALA A 59 -5.68 15.32 -2.85
CA ALA A 59 -6.90 14.54 -3.09
C ALA A 59 -6.86 13.66 -4.36
N GLU A 60 -6.08 14.04 -5.38
CA GLU A 60 -5.90 13.23 -6.61
C GLU A 60 -5.18 11.90 -6.35
N LYS A 61 -4.19 11.92 -5.45
CA LYS A 61 -3.37 10.76 -5.08
C LYS A 61 -4.01 9.96 -3.96
N THR A 62 -4.91 10.57 -3.19
CA THR A 62 -5.67 9.88 -2.16
C THR A 62 -6.76 9.02 -2.78
N GLY A 63 -6.78 7.76 -2.41
CA GLY A 63 -7.82 6.82 -2.80
C GLY A 63 -8.18 5.92 -1.63
N TYR A 64 -9.33 5.26 -1.72
CA TYR A 64 -9.75 4.31 -0.69
C TYR A 64 -10.02 2.93 -1.29
N THR A 65 -9.89 1.92 -0.45
CA THR A 65 -10.21 0.53 -0.81
C THR A 65 -10.96 -0.10 0.34
N LEU A 66 -12.13 -0.65 0.05
CA LEU A 66 -12.93 -1.36 1.03
C LEU A 66 -12.59 -2.85 1.02
N PHE A 67 -12.20 -3.38 2.18
CA PHE A 67 -12.03 -4.81 2.42
C PHE A 67 -13.26 -5.34 3.16
N ALA A 68 -14.25 -5.84 2.41
CA ALA A 68 -15.47 -6.43 2.94
C ALA A 68 -15.61 -7.87 2.45
N ALA A 69 -16.50 -8.68 3.02
CA ALA A 69 -16.75 -10.05 2.54
C ALA A 69 -17.52 -10.08 1.20
N ARG A 70 -18.31 -9.04 0.93
CA ARG A 70 -19.07 -8.86 -0.31
C ARG A 70 -18.74 -7.49 -0.89
N GLU A 71 -18.83 -7.36 -2.21
CA GLU A 71 -18.76 -6.04 -2.81
C GLU A 71 -20.04 -5.27 -2.49
N THR A 72 -19.91 -4.20 -1.71
CA THR A 72 -21.01 -3.36 -1.24
C THR A 72 -20.96 -1.97 -1.86
N ASN A 73 -21.97 -1.15 -1.51
CA ASN A 73 -22.09 0.24 -1.90
C ASN A 73 -20.78 1.03 -1.71
N LEU A 74 -20.56 1.97 -2.63
CA LEU A 74 -19.45 2.93 -2.57
C LEU A 74 -19.58 3.80 -1.31
N LEU A 75 -18.47 3.98 -0.59
CA LEU A 75 -18.38 5.02 0.44
C LEU A 75 -18.28 6.38 -0.25
N SER A 76 -18.98 7.37 0.30
CA SER A 76 -18.87 8.77 -0.10
C SER A 76 -17.90 9.46 0.84
N LEU A 77 -16.61 9.37 0.52
CA LEU A 77 -15.52 10.00 1.28
C LEU A 77 -15.03 11.24 0.54
N LYS A 78 -14.74 12.31 1.28
CA LYS A 78 -14.24 13.56 0.73
C LYS A 78 -12.95 14.00 1.40
N VAL A 79 -12.07 14.61 0.61
CA VAL A 79 -10.88 15.34 1.08
C VAL A 79 -11.01 16.76 0.58
N GLY A 80 -11.27 17.70 1.49
CA GLY A 80 -11.81 19.02 1.13
C GLY A 80 -13.13 18.86 0.36
N GLU A 81 -13.21 19.49 -0.82
CA GLU A 81 -14.39 19.40 -1.70
C GLU A 81 -14.36 18.18 -2.65
N ALA A 82 -13.22 17.49 -2.76
CA ALA A 82 -13.04 16.42 -3.72
C ALA A 82 -13.55 15.08 -3.19
N VAL A 83 -14.38 14.39 -3.98
CA VAL A 83 -14.84 13.03 -3.69
C VAL A 83 -13.74 12.03 -4.05
N LEU A 84 -13.36 11.18 -3.09
CA LEU A 84 -12.32 10.19 -3.29
C LEU A 84 -12.78 9.04 -4.19
N LYS A 85 -11.85 8.57 -5.01
CA LYS A 85 -12.08 7.43 -5.90
C LYS A 85 -11.82 6.12 -5.16
N LYS A 86 -12.70 5.13 -5.36
CA LYS A 86 -12.44 3.74 -4.95
C LYS A 86 -11.35 3.14 -5.85
N VAL A 87 -10.27 2.68 -5.24
CA VAL A 87 -9.19 1.97 -5.92
C VAL A 87 -9.35 0.48 -5.63
N ARG A 88 -9.38 -0.36 -6.68
CA ARG A 88 -9.53 -1.82 -6.51
C ARG A 88 -8.26 -2.51 -6.06
N THR A 89 -7.11 -2.04 -6.53
CA THR A 89 -5.81 -2.66 -6.23
C THR A 89 -4.81 -1.58 -5.80
N PRO A 90 -4.96 -1.02 -4.59
CA PRO A 90 -4.09 0.05 -4.13
C PRO A 90 -2.67 -0.48 -3.94
N LYS A 91 -1.68 0.41 -4.13
CA LYS A 91 -0.29 0.10 -3.82
C LYS A 91 0.12 0.90 -2.58
N LEU A 92 0.39 0.19 -1.49
CA LEU A 92 0.85 0.78 -0.24
C LEU A 92 2.30 0.37 -0.01
N LEU A 93 3.22 1.34 0.05
CA LEU A 93 4.66 1.10 0.25
C LEU A 93 5.19 -0.03 -0.64
N GLY A 94 4.89 0.02 -1.94
CA GLY A 94 5.35 -0.99 -2.91
C GLY A 94 4.59 -2.33 -2.89
N LEU A 95 3.67 -2.56 -1.94
CA LEU A 95 2.82 -3.74 -1.86
C LEU A 95 1.47 -3.49 -2.52
N THR A 96 1.08 -4.39 -3.43
CA THR A 96 -0.22 -4.31 -4.10
C THR A 96 -1.24 -5.05 -3.24
N MET A 97 -2.21 -4.34 -2.70
CA MET A 97 -3.31 -4.96 -1.97
C MET A 97 -4.48 -5.19 -2.92
N GLN A 98 -5.33 -6.15 -2.59
CA GLN A 98 -6.59 -6.37 -3.31
C GLN A 98 -7.67 -6.85 -2.34
N PRO A 99 -8.90 -6.34 -2.45
CA PRO A 99 -10.05 -6.94 -1.80
C PRO A 99 -10.27 -8.33 -2.36
N HIS A 100 -10.40 -9.30 -1.46
CA HIS A 100 -10.59 -10.72 -1.81
C HIS A 100 -9.39 -11.32 -2.56
N LYS A 101 -9.23 -12.65 -2.54
CA LYS A 101 -8.13 -13.36 -3.22
C LYS A 101 -6.71 -13.10 -2.67
N GLY A 102 -6.60 -12.60 -1.44
CA GLY A 102 -5.32 -12.42 -0.75
C GLY A 102 -4.35 -11.54 -1.54
N LEU A 103 -3.12 -12.01 -1.79
CA LEU A 103 -2.05 -11.24 -2.44
C LEU A 103 -1.74 -11.66 -3.89
N SER A 104 -2.63 -12.40 -4.55
CA SER A 104 -2.38 -12.92 -5.91
C SER A 104 -1.89 -11.85 -6.90
N LYS A 105 -2.50 -10.66 -6.92
CA LYS A 105 -2.08 -9.55 -7.80
C LYS A 105 -0.68 -9.02 -7.48
N HIS A 106 -0.30 -9.00 -6.20
CA HIS A 106 1.06 -8.65 -5.81
C HIS A 106 2.06 -9.69 -6.30
N VAL A 107 1.77 -10.97 -6.10
CA VAL A 107 2.62 -12.09 -6.52
C VAL A 107 2.79 -12.11 -8.03
N GLU A 108 1.70 -11.95 -8.80
CA GLU A 108 1.73 -11.82 -10.26
C GLU A 108 2.66 -10.67 -10.71
N GLY A 109 2.53 -9.50 -10.08
CA GLY A 109 3.37 -8.34 -10.40
C GLY A 109 4.84 -8.53 -10.00
N ALA A 110 5.11 -9.11 -8.84
CA ALA A 110 6.47 -9.41 -8.39
C ALA A 110 7.15 -10.43 -9.30
N LYS A 111 6.41 -11.48 -9.71
CA LYS A 111 6.87 -12.48 -10.68
C LYS A 111 7.19 -11.84 -12.03
N ALA A 112 6.29 -11.03 -12.59
CA ALA A 112 6.52 -10.39 -13.88
C ALA A 112 7.80 -9.53 -13.89
N VAL A 113 8.06 -8.77 -12.82
CA VAL A 113 9.30 -7.99 -12.67
C VAL A 113 10.51 -8.92 -12.53
N ALA A 114 10.42 -9.96 -11.71
CA ALA A 114 11.49 -10.94 -11.53
C ALA A 114 11.87 -11.63 -12.85
N ASP A 115 10.87 -12.08 -13.62
CA ASP A 115 11.05 -12.72 -14.92
C ASP A 115 11.73 -11.77 -15.92
N ALA A 116 11.32 -10.50 -15.96
CA ALA A 116 11.95 -9.48 -16.80
C ALA A 116 13.43 -9.24 -16.40
N ARG A 117 13.75 -9.21 -15.11
CA ARG A 117 15.14 -9.08 -14.62
C ARG A 117 15.97 -10.31 -14.92
N LEU A 118 15.39 -11.51 -14.81
CA LEU A 118 16.06 -12.75 -15.19
C LEU A 118 16.39 -12.78 -16.69
N LEU A 119 15.48 -12.32 -17.54
CA LEU A 119 15.72 -12.21 -18.98
C LEU A 119 16.88 -11.26 -19.28
N GLN A 120 16.93 -10.10 -18.60
CA GLN A 120 18.04 -9.14 -18.72
C GLN A 120 19.37 -9.74 -18.25
N LEU A 121 19.38 -10.46 -17.12
CA LEU A 121 20.57 -11.15 -16.62
C LEU A 121 21.04 -12.24 -17.58
N ARG A 122 20.12 -13.00 -18.17
CA ARG A 122 20.47 -14.02 -19.17
C ARG A 122 21.12 -13.39 -20.41
N ALA A 123 20.65 -12.22 -20.84
CA ALA A 123 21.19 -11.53 -22.01
C ALA A 123 22.64 -11.06 -21.82
N VAL A 124 23.06 -10.74 -20.59
CA VAL A 124 24.45 -10.32 -20.29
C VAL A 124 25.40 -11.49 -20.00
N VAL A 125 24.87 -12.71 -19.84
CA VAL A 125 25.68 -13.91 -19.64
C VAL A 125 26.02 -14.50 -21.01
N SER A 126 27.18 -14.11 -21.56
CA SER A 126 27.79 -14.82 -22.69
C SER A 126 28.38 -16.14 -22.20
N PRO A 127 28.21 -17.26 -22.94
CA PRO A 127 28.92 -18.51 -22.65
C PRO A 127 30.44 -18.38 -22.71
N GLU A 128 30.95 -17.40 -23.47
CA GLU A 128 32.38 -17.26 -23.80
C GLU A 128 33.05 -16.14 -23.01
N TRP A 129 32.31 -15.07 -22.68
CA TRP A 129 32.84 -13.86 -22.01
C TRP A 129 31.97 -13.37 -20.84
N GLY A 130 31.17 -14.26 -20.27
CA GLY A 130 30.24 -13.92 -19.20
C GLY A 130 30.92 -13.54 -17.88
N PRO A 131 30.22 -12.78 -17.02
CA PRO A 131 30.70 -12.47 -15.68
C PRO A 131 30.85 -13.74 -14.84
N GLU A 132 31.83 -13.75 -13.93
CA GLU A 132 32.01 -14.82 -12.96
C GLU A 132 30.72 -15.14 -12.20
N ARG A 133 30.55 -16.42 -11.87
CA ARG A 133 29.35 -16.94 -11.18
C ARG A 133 29.02 -16.15 -9.91
N GLU A 134 30.02 -15.72 -9.15
CA GLU A 134 29.82 -14.95 -7.91
C GLU A 134 29.22 -13.57 -8.18
N LYS A 135 29.71 -12.87 -9.20
CA LYS A 135 29.18 -11.59 -9.66
C LYS A 135 27.74 -11.75 -10.15
N LEU A 136 27.47 -12.77 -10.96
CA LEU A 136 26.12 -13.08 -11.43
C LEU A 136 25.16 -13.39 -10.27
N ARG A 137 25.62 -14.14 -9.26
CA ARG A 137 24.84 -14.42 -8.04
C ARG A 137 24.53 -13.15 -7.26
N ALA A 138 25.47 -12.22 -7.16
CA ALA A 138 25.24 -10.92 -6.51
C ALA A 138 24.15 -10.12 -7.23
N PHE A 139 24.20 -10.06 -8.58
CA PHE A 139 23.16 -9.40 -9.37
C PHE A 139 21.79 -10.08 -9.25
N TYR A 140 21.74 -11.42 -9.28
CA TYR A 140 20.50 -12.15 -9.05
C TYR A 140 19.89 -11.80 -7.68
N ARG A 141 20.71 -11.78 -6.62
CA ARG A 141 20.26 -11.42 -5.27
C ARG A 141 19.70 -10.00 -5.22
N ALA A 142 20.42 -9.04 -5.80
CA ALA A 142 20.07 -7.63 -5.77
C ALA A 142 18.84 -7.27 -6.63
N LEU A 143 18.69 -7.90 -7.80
CA LEU A 143 17.66 -7.51 -8.78
C LEU A 143 16.42 -8.40 -8.75
N VAL A 144 16.59 -9.69 -8.44
CA VAL A 144 15.51 -10.68 -8.50
C VAL A 144 15.08 -11.05 -7.09
N GLN A 145 15.99 -11.57 -6.27
CA GLN A 145 15.64 -12.03 -4.92
C GLN A 145 15.11 -10.87 -4.07
N ALA A 146 15.76 -9.70 -4.09
CA ALA A 146 15.29 -8.53 -3.34
C ALA A 146 13.86 -8.13 -3.74
N LYS A 147 13.49 -8.26 -5.02
CA LYS A 147 12.14 -7.93 -5.49
C LYS A 147 11.10 -8.96 -5.02
N VAL A 148 11.45 -10.24 -5.08
CA VAL A 148 10.57 -11.33 -4.62
C VAL A 148 10.43 -11.33 -3.10
N CYS A 149 11.47 -10.97 -2.35
CA CYS A 149 11.43 -10.95 -0.90
C CYS A 149 10.84 -9.66 -0.31
N TYR A 150 10.53 -8.67 -1.14
CA TYR A 150 10.03 -7.39 -0.66
C TYR A 150 8.66 -7.54 0.02
N GLY A 151 8.59 -7.13 1.29
CA GLY A 151 7.37 -7.21 2.10
C GLY A 151 7.03 -8.61 2.62
N MET A 152 7.94 -9.58 2.52
CA MET A 152 7.71 -10.95 3.02
C MET A 152 7.30 -11.00 4.50
N ALA A 153 7.85 -10.13 5.35
CA ALA A 153 7.43 -10.04 6.75
C ALA A 153 5.96 -9.66 6.89
N SER A 154 5.47 -8.73 6.06
CA SER A 154 4.06 -8.35 6.01
C SER A 154 3.18 -9.48 5.46
N TRP A 155 3.71 -10.35 4.60
CA TRP A 155 2.97 -11.49 4.05
C TRP A 155 2.64 -12.55 5.08
N TRP A 156 3.56 -12.81 6.01
CA TRP A 156 3.40 -13.86 7.02
C TRP A 156 2.07 -13.72 7.75
N PHE A 157 1.75 -12.50 8.20
CA PHE A 157 0.52 -12.20 8.93
C PHE A 157 -0.75 -12.39 8.08
N VAL A 158 -0.70 -12.11 6.78
CA VAL A 158 -1.84 -12.26 5.87
C VAL A 158 -2.11 -13.73 5.58
N ILE A 159 -1.07 -14.55 5.43
CA ILE A 159 -1.20 -15.98 5.15
C ILE A 159 -1.58 -16.76 6.42
N SER A 160 -1.07 -16.37 7.58
CA SER A 160 -1.42 -17.01 8.86
C SER A 160 -2.85 -16.71 9.33
N ALA A 161 -3.52 -15.73 8.72
CA ALA A 161 -4.89 -15.34 9.03
C ALA A 161 -5.95 -16.02 8.13
N VAL A 162 -5.53 -16.90 7.19
CA VAL A 162 -6.38 -17.68 6.29
C VAL A 162 -6.45 -19.13 6.76
#